data_AF-A0A124JWN6-F1
#
_entry.id   AF-A0A124JWN6-F1
#
_cell.length_a   1.000
_cell.length_b   1.000
_cell.length_c   1.000
_cell.angle_alpha   90.00
_cell.angle_beta   90.00
_cell.angle_gamma   90.00
#
_symmetry.space_group_name_H-M   'P 1'
#
loop_
_entity.id
_entity.type
_entity.pdbx_description
1 polymer ?
#
loop_
_entity_poly.entity_id
_entity_poly.type
_entity_poly.pdbx_seq_one_letter_code
_entity_poly.pdbx_strand_id
1 'polypeptide(L)' 'MTTISMAKLRDHVEARKREIGWVDDDAATDALRNKGGNRTPEKRAALARIDARAIAAGKKPTRSYY' A
#
# COMPACT_ATOMS: atom_id res chain seq x y z
N MET A 1 12.08 0.00 27.68
CA MET A 1 11.18 0.26 26.53
C MET A 1 11.59 1.61 25.98
N THR A 2 12.16 1.66 24.77
CA THR A 2 12.67 2.91 24.20
C THR A 2 11.54 3.62 23.48
N THR A 3 11.08 4.75 24.01
CA THR A 3 10.03 5.55 23.37
C THR A 3 10.66 6.34 22.24
N ILE A 4 10.37 5.98 20.99
CA ILE A 4 10.76 6.76 19.82
C ILE A 4 9.65 7.77 19.51
N SER A 5 10.01 9.01 19.20
CA SER A 5 9.03 9.96 18.71
C SER A 5 8.64 9.61 17.28
N MET A 6 7.38 9.87 16.93
CA MET A 6 6.88 9.54 15.58
C MET A 6 7.63 10.30 14.48
N ALA A 7 8.11 11.51 14.78
CA ALA A 7 8.99 12.26 13.90
C ALA A 7 10.33 11.54 13.65
N LYS A 8 11.00 11.07 14.71
CA LYS A 8 12.27 10.34 14.58
C LYS A 8 12.11 9.04 13.82
N LEU A 9 11.00 8.33 14.03
CA LEU A 9 10.70 7.12 13.29
C LEU A 9 10.52 7.42 11.79
N ARG A 10 9.76 8.48 11.46
CA ARG A 10 9.56 8.91 10.08
C ARG A 10 10.89 9.25 9.41
N ASP A 11 11.73 10.05 10.03
CA ASP A 11 13.02 10.46 9.46
C ASP A 11 13.93 9.25 9.20
N HIS A 12 13.95 8.28 10.12
CA HIS A 12 14.69 7.04 9.96
C HIS A 12 14.19 6.20 8.77
N VAL A 13 12.87 6.08 8.62
CA VAL A 13 12.26 5.36 7.49
C VAL A 13 12.59 6.05 6.16
N GLU A 14 12.47 7.37 6.09
CA GLU A 14 12.76 8.13 4.86
C GLU A 14 14.25 8.07 4.49
N ALA A 15 15.16 8.11 5.47
CA ALA A 15 16.58 7.86 5.23
C ALA A 15 16.81 6.46 4.66
N ARG A 16 16.20 5.44 5.26
CA ARG A 16 16.34 4.06 4.83
C ARG A 16 15.80 3.83 3.42
N LYS A 17 14.67 4.44 3.07
CA LYS A 17 14.10 4.39 1.71
C LYS A 17 15.09 4.92 0.67
N ARG A 18 15.75 6.05 0.94
CA ARG A 18 16.77 6.62 0.03
C ARG A 18 17.98 5.71 -0.13
N GLU A 19 18.47 5.12 0.96
CA GLU A 19 19.61 4.19 0.93
C GLU A 19 19.36 2.98 0.02
N ILE A 20 18.13 2.46 0.01
CA ILE A 20 17.75 1.28 -0.79
C ILE A 20 17.23 1.65 -2.18
N GLY A 21 17.28 2.93 -2.57
CA GLY A 21 16.76 3.41 -3.86
C GLY A 21 15.25 3.33 -3.99
N TRP A 22 14.51 3.29 -2.87
CA TRP A 22 13.06 3.36 -2.87
C TRP A 22 12.62 4.81 -3.10
N VAL A 23 12.11 5.07 -4.30
CA VAL A 23 11.57 6.38 -4.69
C VAL A 23 10.05 6.36 -4.51
N ASP A 24 9.56 7.06 -3.48
CA ASP A 24 8.12 7.34 -3.27
C ASP A 24 7.78 8.68 -3.93
N ASP A 25 7.95 8.77 -5.24
CA ASP A 25 7.43 9.91 -6.01
C ASP A 25 6.03 9.60 -6.58
N ASP A 26 5.36 10.63 -7.08
CA ASP A 26 4.01 10.48 -7.63
C ASP A 26 3.99 9.49 -8.80
N ALA A 27 5.06 9.40 -9.59
CA ALA A 27 5.15 8.52 -10.75
C ALA A 27 5.35 7.05 -10.36
N ALA A 28 6.19 6.75 -9.37
CA ALA A 28 6.38 5.43 -8.79
C ALA A 28 5.10 4.99 -8.06
N THR A 29 4.47 5.92 -7.35
CA THR A 29 3.15 5.70 -6.74
C THR A 29 2.12 5.34 -7.81
N ASP A 30 2.03 6.10 -8.91
CA ASP A 30 1.10 5.83 -10.00
C ASP A 30 1.45 4.58 -10.82
N ALA A 31 2.72 4.16 -10.89
CA ALA A 31 3.13 2.91 -11.51
C ALA A 31 2.74 1.69 -10.64
N LEU A 32 2.89 1.81 -9.32
CA LEU A 32 2.40 0.81 -8.35
C LEU A 32 0.89 0.78 -8.26
N ARG A 33 0.25 1.90 -8.63
CA ARG A 33 -1.18 2.07 -8.81
C ARG A 33 -1.59 1.29 -10.04
N ASN A 34 -1.72 -0.02 -9.87
CA ASN A 34 -2.04 -0.95 -10.92
C ASN A 34 -3.51 -0.71 -11.32
N LYS A 35 -3.73 0.31 -12.17
CA LYS A 35 -5.05 0.76 -12.67
C LYS A 35 -5.83 -0.49 -13.05
N GLY A 36 -7.13 -0.54 -12.79
CA GLY A 36 -7.93 -1.77 -12.86
C GLY A 36 -7.70 -2.65 -14.10
N GLY A 37 -7.40 -2.03 -15.26
CA GLY A 37 -7.03 -2.71 -16.51
C GLY A 37 -5.67 -3.44 -16.49
N ASN A 38 -4.66 -2.90 -15.81
CA ASN A 38 -3.30 -3.46 -15.76
C ASN A 38 -3.08 -4.49 -14.64
N ARG A 39 -4.10 -4.72 -13.80
CA ARG A 39 -4.00 -5.70 -12.70
C ARG A 39 -3.66 -7.08 -13.23
N THR A 40 -2.67 -7.71 -12.61
CA THR A 40 -2.40 -9.12 -12.85
C THR A 40 -3.56 -9.99 -12.32
N PRO A 41 -3.75 -11.21 -12.85
CA PRO A 41 -4.75 -12.15 -12.32
C PRO A 41 -4.62 -12.39 -10.81
N GLU A 42 -3.40 -12.49 -10.30
CA GLU A 42 -3.10 -12.73 -8.88
C GLU A 42 -3.56 -11.56 -8.02
N LYS A 43 -3.31 -10.31 -8.48
CA LYS A 43 -3.77 -9.11 -7.78
C LYS A 43 -5.29 -9.05 -7.74
N ARG A 44 -5.98 -9.39 -8.83
CA ARG A 44 -7.46 -9.43 -8.86
C ARG A 44 -8.00 -10.46 -7.88
N ALA A 45 -7.43 -11.67 -7.85
CA ALA A 45 -7.83 -12.71 -6.90
C ALA A 45 -7.59 -12.29 -5.44
N ALA A 46 -6.45 -11.63 -5.16
CA ALA A 46 -6.16 -11.12 -3.83
C ALA A 46 -7.16 -10.05 -3.37
N LEU A 47 -7.49 -9.09 -4.24
CA LEU A 47 -8.50 -8.06 -3.95
C LEU A 47 -9.89 -8.67 -3.71
N ALA A 48 -10.31 -9.64 -4.52
CA ALA A 48 -11.59 -10.32 -4.35
C ALA A 48 -11.70 -11.03 -2.98
N ARG A 49 -10.62 -11.64 -2.49
CA ARG A 49 -10.59 -12.25 -1.15
C ARG A 49 -10.73 -11.21 -0.03
N ILE A 50 -10.10 -10.05 -0.20
CA ILE A 50 -10.20 -8.95 0.78
C ILE A 50 -11.63 -8.39 0.81
N ASP A 51 -12.24 -8.20 -0.36
CA ASP A 51 -13.61 -7.73 -0.49
C ASP A 51 -14.59 -8.71 0.18
N ALA A 52 -14.43 -10.02 -0.06
CA ALA A 52 -15.25 -11.06 0.58
C ALA A 52 -15.14 -11.02 2.12
N ARG A 53 -13.93 -10.81 2.66
CA ARG A 53 -13.73 -10.66 4.11
C ARG A 53 -14.40 -9.40 4.66
N ALA A 54 -14.35 -8.30 3.93
CA ALA A 54 -15.02 -7.07 4.34
C ALA A 54 -16.55 -7.27 4.40
N ILE A 55 -17.13 -7.90 3.38
CA ILE A 55 -18.56 -8.25 3.33
C ILE A 55 -18.94 -9.14 4.51
N ALA A 56 -18.17 -10.20 4.77
CA ALA A 56 -18.41 -11.10 5.90
C ALA A 56 -18.36 -10.38 7.26
N ALA A 57 -17.58 -9.30 7.36
CA ALA A 57 -17.50 -8.45 8.54
C ALA A 57 -18.54 -7.32 8.56
N GLY A 58 -19.51 -7.29 7.64
CA GLY A 58 -20.51 -6.23 7.52
C GLY A 58 -19.94 -4.87 7.07
N LYS A 59 -18.72 -4.85 6.53
CA LYS A 59 -18.06 -3.64 6.05
C LYS A 59 -18.19 -3.51 4.54
N LYS A 60 -18.43 -2.29 4.06
CA LYS A 60 -18.45 -2.00 2.62
C LYS A 60 -17.04 -2.16 2.05
N PRO A 61 -16.83 -3.01 1.03
CA PRO A 61 -15.54 -3.10 0.36
C PRO A 61 -15.14 -1.75 -0.25
N THR A 62 -13.93 -1.32 0.02
CA THR A 62 -13.40 -0.08 -0.55
C THR A 62 -12.81 -0.39 -1.90
N ARG A 63 -13.21 0.35 -2.94
CA ARG A 63 -12.63 0.21 -4.26
C ARG A 63 -11.14 0.56 -4.16
N SER A 64 -10.26 -0.43 -4.29
CA SER A 64 -8.83 -0.16 -4.40
C SER A 64 -8.64 0.62 -5.69
N TYR A 65 -8.23 1.88 -5.59
CA TYR A 65 -7.70 2.64 -6.72
C TYR A 65 -6.17 2.55 -6.79
N TYR A 66 -5.58 1.72 -5.92
CA TYR A 66 -4.19 1.29 -5.92
C TYR A 66 -4.06 -0.09 -6.59
#